data_AF-A0A662GVC2-F1
#
_entry.id   AF-A0A662GVC2-F1
#
_cell.length_a   1.000
_cell.length_b   1.000
_cell.length_c   1.000
_cell.angle_alpha   90.00
_cell.angle_beta   90.00
_cell.angle_gamma   90.00
#
_symmetry.space_group_name_H-M   'P 1'
#
loop_
_entity.id
_entity.type
_entity.pdbx_description
1 polymer ?
#
loop_
_entity_poly.entity_id
_entity_poly.type
_entity_poly.pdbx_seq_one_letter_code
_entity_poly.pdbx_strand_id
1 'polypeptide(L)'
;MTKRKTINIEIDDLKKIYDYALSHCREICPEKRDPYTCIIIVEIGKLLGVSPPCVEDYGGFSEKTFKDLIKEIENRRGKTIEQVLEEIRDKGYKSLQDQIDEMDGRFALDVLKAYEKRRKKEEEKN
;
A
#
# COMPACT_ATOMS: atom_id res chain seq x y z
N MET A 1 -9.39 -1.04 -23.76
CA MET A 1 -10.03 -2.33 -23.42
C MET A 1 -8.96 -3.30 -22.91
N THR A 2 -8.89 -3.55 -21.61
CA THR A 2 -7.98 -4.57 -21.05
C THR A 2 -8.59 -5.94 -21.33
N LYS A 3 -7.98 -6.75 -22.19
CA LYS A 3 -8.46 -8.11 -22.49
C LYS A 3 -8.33 -8.97 -21.24
N ARG A 4 -9.45 -9.48 -20.70
CA ARG A 4 -9.43 -10.50 -19.65
C ARG A 4 -8.99 -11.82 -20.29
N LYS A 5 -7.96 -12.44 -19.74
CA LYS A 5 -7.50 -13.78 -20.13
C LYS A 5 -7.50 -14.66 -18.89
N THR A 6 -7.89 -15.91 -19.04
CA THR A 6 -7.78 -16.92 -17.98
C THR A 6 -6.43 -17.62 -18.14
N ILE A 7 -5.70 -17.73 -17.04
CA ILE A 7 -4.44 -18.47 -16.97
C ILE A 7 -4.65 -19.56 -15.92
N ASN A 8 -4.36 -20.81 -16.27
CA ASN A 8 -4.35 -21.93 -15.34
C ASN A 8 -2.90 -22.20 -14.94
N ILE A 9 -2.66 -22.27 -13.63
CA ILE A 9 -1.35 -22.55 -13.05
C ILE A 9 -1.55 -23.45 -11.83
N GLU A 10 -0.63 -24.37 -11.60
CA GLU A 10 -0.61 -25.15 -10.37
C GLU A 10 -0.40 -24.24 -9.16
N ILE A 11 -1.11 -24.53 -8.07
CA ILE A 11 -1.08 -23.68 -6.89
C ILE A 11 0.33 -23.55 -6.30
N ASP A 12 1.13 -24.61 -6.38
CA ASP A 12 2.50 -24.63 -5.86
C ASP A 12 3.45 -23.79 -6.71
N ASP A 13 3.23 -23.71 -8.02
CA ASP A 13 4.03 -22.82 -8.88
C ASP A 13 3.63 -21.36 -8.69
N LEU A 14 2.34 -21.08 -8.48
CA LEU A 14 1.88 -19.75 -8.11
C LEU A 14 2.48 -19.29 -6.77
N LYS A 15 2.57 -20.19 -5.77
CA LYS A 15 3.25 -19.89 -4.50
C LYS A 15 4.71 -19.53 -4.69
N LYS A 16 5.48 -20.27 -5.50
CA LYS A 16 6.88 -19.94 -5.79
C LYS A 16 7.03 -18.56 -6.45
N ILE A 17 6.16 -18.24 -7.41
CA ILE A 17 6.14 -16.91 -8.05
C ILE A 17 5.79 -15.83 -7.03
N TYR A 18 4.81 -16.10 -6.16
CA TYR A 18 4.39 -15.17 -5.12
C TYR A 18 5.50 -14.92 -4.10
N ASP A 19 6.23 -15.96 -3.66
CA ASP A 19 7.38 -15.84 -2.77
C ASP A 19 8.50 -15.00 -3.40
N TYR A 20 8.71 -15.15 -4.71
CA TYR A 20 9.64 -14.29 -5.45
C TYR A 20 9.16 -12.83 -5.49
N ALA A 21 7.86 -12.58 -5.63
CA ALA A 21 7.31 -11.23 -5.54
C ALA A 21 7.42 -10.65 -4.12
N LEU A 22 7.29 -11.48 -3.08
CA LEU A 22 7.43 -11.06 -1.69
C LEU A 22 8.86 -10.64 -1.32
N SER A 23 9.89 -11.12 -2.01
CA SER A 23 11.26 -10.60 -1.79
C SER A 23 11.34 -9.11 -2.11
N HIS A 24 10.70 -8.69 -3.21
CA HIS A 24 10.56 -7.26 -3.55
C HIS A 24 9.83 -6.48 -2.46
N CYS A 25 8.79 -7.07 -1.85
CA CYS A 25 8.08 -6.43 -0.72
C CYS A 25 8.95 -6.24 0.52
N ARG A 26 9.92 -7.13 0.76
CA ARG A 26 10.84 -7.09 1.90
C ARG A 26 12.05 -6.18 1.67
N GLU A 27 12.50 -6.07 0.43
CA GLU A 27 13.74 -5.35 0.09
C GLU A 27 13.50 -3.90 -0.36
N ILE A 28 12.29 -3.56 -0.81
CA ILE A 28 11.98 -2.24 -1.37
C ILE A 28 11.10 -1.43 -0.41
N CYS A 29 11.58 -0.21 -0.10
CA CYS A 29 10.89 0.78 0.70
C CYS A 29 9.45 1.03 0.17
N PRO A 30 8.43 1.12 1.06
CA PRO A 30 7.04 1.35 0.67
C PRO A 30 6.82 2.46 -0.36
N GLU A 31 7.54 3.57 -0.23
CA GLU A 31 7.44 4.74 -1.11
C GLU A 31 7.84 4.46 -2.57
N LYS A 32 8.66 3.42 -2.82
CA LYS A 32 9.18 3.07 -4.15
C LYS A 32 8.34 1.99 -4.84
N ARG A 33 7.33 1.45 -4.16
CA ARG A 33 6.47 0.37 -4.67
C ARG A 33 5.28 0.97 -5.43
N ASP A 34 4.77 0.24 -6.41
CA ASP A 34 3.48 0.60 -7.03
C ASP A 34 2.31 0.22 -6.10
N PRO A 35 1.55 1.19 -5.55
CA PRO A 35 0.47 0.91 -4.60
C PRO A 35 -0.64 0.05 -5.20
N TYR A 36 -0.85 0.15 -6.52
CA TYR A 36 -1.84 -0.67 -7.21
C TYR A 36 -1.43 -2.15 -7.22
N THR A 37 -0.17 -2.42 -7.51
CA THR A 37 0.42 -3.76 -7.39
C THR A 37 0.37 -4.28 -5.95
N CYS A 38 0.58 -3.44 -4.94
CA CYS A 38 0.44 -3.84 -3.54
C CYS A 38 -0.96 -4.39 -3.21
N ILE A 39 -2.02 -3.75 -3.72
CA ILE A 39 -3.40 -4.25 -3.54
C ILE A 39 -3.54 -5.66 -4.14
N ILE A 40 -3.00 -5.88 -5.35
CA ILE A 40 -3.06 -7.19 -6.04
C ILE A 40 -2.29 -8.26 -5.25
N ILE A 41 -1.10 -7.93 -4.77
CA ILE A 41 -0.28 -8.85 -3.95
C ILE A 41 -1.05 -9.28 -2.70
N VAL A 42 -1.66 -8.34 -1.99
CA VAL A 42 -2.48 -8.64 -0.80
C VAL A 42 -3.66 -9.56 -1.13
N GLU A 43 -4.34 -9.33 -2.26
CA GLU A 43 -5.45 -10.17 -2.70
C GLU A 43 -5.00 -11.60 -3.04
N ILE A 44 -3.89 -11.74 -3.78
CA ILE A 44 -3.31 -13.06 -4.08
C ILE A 44 -2.88 -13.76 -2.78
N GLY A 45 -2.22 -13.03 -1.87
CA GLY A 45 -1.81 -13.56 -0.58
C GLY A 45 -2.96 -14.15 0.23
N LYS A 46 -4.10 -13.45 0.29
CA LYS A 46 -5.31 -13.98 0.94
C LYS A 46 -5.79 -15.30 0.33
N LEU A 47 -5.72 -15.44 -0.99
CA LEU A 47 -6.09 -16.68 -1.69
C LEU A 47 -5.09 -17.81 -1.43
N LEU A 48 -3.80 -17.48 -1.26
CA LEU A 48 -2.73 -18.45 -0.98
C LEU A 48 -2.59 -18.78 0.51
N GLY A 49 -3.27 -18.06 1.40
CA GLY A 49 -3.09 -18.17 2.85
C GLY A 49 -1.76 -17.59 3.35
N VAL A 50 -1.20 -16.60 2.63
CA VAL A 50 0.10 -15.97 2.94
C VAL A 50 -0.07 -14.45 3.04
N SER A 51 0.37 -13.85 4.14
CA SER A 51 0.32 -12.40 4.32
C SER A 51 1.63 -11.74 3.87
N PRO A 52 1.58 -10.65 3.07
CA PRO A 52 2.76 -9.83 2.84
C PRO A 52 3.13 -9.03 4.10
N PRO A 53 4.40 -8.60 4.25
CA PRO A 53 4.88 -7.92 5.47
C PRO A 53 4.08 -6.68 5.82
N CYS A 54 3.66 -5.88 4.82
CA CYS A 54 2.87 -4.68 5.05
C CYS A 54 1.51 -4.93 5.73
N VAL A 55 0.90 -6.10 5.53
CA VAL A 55 -0.34 -6.46 6.24
C VAL A 55 -0.07 -6.66 7.72
N GLU A 56 1.09 -7.22 8.07
CA GLU A 56 1.50 -7.42 9.46
C GLU A 56 1.90 -6.09 10.09
N ASP A 57 2.72 -5.29 9.39
CA ASP A 57 3.22 -3.99 9.87
C ASP A 57 2.09 -3.00 10.19
N TYR A 58 1.07 -2.93 9.32
CA TYR A 58 -0.06 -2.00 9.48
C TYR A 58 -1.29 -2.62 10.15
N GLY A 59 -1.23 -3.89 10.59
CA GLY A 59 -2.38 -4.60 11.17
C GLY A 59 -3.55 -4.80 10.19
N GLY A 60 -3.27 -4.76 8.88
CA GLY A 60 -4.25 -4.90 7.81
C GLY A 60 -3.81 -4.20 6.53
N PHE A 61 -4.58 -4.38 5.46
CA PHE A 61 -4.38 -3.65 4.20
C PHE A 61 -5.74 -3.38 3.57
N SER A 62 -6.34 -2.26 3.98
CA SER A 62 -7.67 -1.83 3.58
C SER A 62 -7.75 -0.30 3.57
N GLU A 63 -8.73 0.28 2.87
CA GLU A 63 -8.96 1.73 2.93
C GLU A 63 -9.12 2.22 4.38
N LYS A 64 -9.79 1.43 5.24
CA LYS A 64 -9.97 1.77 6.65
C LYS A 64 -8.62 1.86 7.36
N THR A 65 -7.78 0.84 7.22
CA THR A 65 -6.43 0.80 7.80
C THR A 65 -5.63 2.05 7.46
N PHE A 66 -5.59 2.44 6.19
CA PHE A 66 -4.81 3.60 5.75
C PHE A 66 -5.44 4.94 6.15
N LYS A 67 -6.77 5.02 6.23
CA LYS A 67 -7.47 6.19 6.79
C LYS A 67 -7.18 6.36 8.29
N ASP A 68 -7.15 5.26 9.04
CA ASP A 68 -6.85 5.28 10.47
C ASP A 68 -5.37 5.65 10.70
N LEU A 69 -4.44 5.12 9.90
CA LEU A 69 -3.03 5.51 9.91
C LEU A 69 -2.82 7.01 9.65
N ILE A 70 -3.50 7.58 8.64
CA ILE A 70 -3.46 9.03 8.38
C ILE A 70 -3.92 9.81 9.62
N LYS A 71 -5.06 9.44 10.21
CA LYS A 71 -5.58 10.12 11.41
C LYS A 71 -4.60 10.04 12.59
N GLU A 72 -3.92 8.91 12.78
CA GLU A 72 -2.91 8.78 13.83
C GLU A 72 -1.76 9.76 13.64
N ILE A 73 -1.25 9.91 12.41
CA ILE A 73 -0.21 10.88 12.07
C ILE A 73 -0.72 12.31 12.30
N GLU A 74 -1.93 12.62 11.83
CA GLU A 74 -2.53 13.95 12.00
C GLU A 74 -2.71 14.33 13.47
N ASN A 75 -3.19 13.38 14.29
CA ASN A 75 -3.33 13.57 15.73
C ASN A 75 -1.98 13.79 16.42
N ARG A 76 -0.94 13.04 16.02
CA ARG A 76 0.42 13.17 16.56
C ARG A 76 1.03 14.54 16.23
N ARG A 77 0.71 15.08 15.06
CA ARG A 77 1.29 16.33 14.51
C ARG A 77 0.45 17.57 14.76
N GLY A 78 -0.82 17.41 15.10
CA GLY A 78 -1.79 18.51 15.21
C GLY A 78 -2.04 19.23 13.88
N LYS A 79 -1.86 18.54 12.75
CA LYS A 79 -1.92 19.08 11.38
C LYS A 79 -2.52 18.05 10.45
N THR A 80 -3.09 18.51 9.33
CA THR A 80 -3.51 17.59 8.24
C THR A 80 -2.30 16.89 7.62
N ILE A 81 -2.51 15.71 7.04
CA ILE A 81 -1.40 14.94 6.46
C ILE A 81 -0.70 15.71 5.34
N GLU A 82 -1.43 16.49 4.54
CA GLU A 82 -0.85 17.34 3.50
C GLU A 82 0.09 18.41 4.10
N GLN A 83 -0.32 19.04 5.20
CA GLN A 83 0.50 20.04 5.90
C GLN A 83 1.74 19.40 6.54
N VAL A 84 1.62 18.18 7.06
CA VAL A 84 2.75 17.43 7.62
C VAL A 84 3.78 17.14 6.52
N LEU A 85 3.33 16.61 5.38
CA LEU A 85 4.21 16.28 4.26
C LEU A 85 4.86 17.53 3.65
N GLU A 86 4.13 18.63 3.53
CA GLU A 86 4.67 19.91 3.08
C GLU A 86 5.72 20.47 4.05
N GLU A 87 5.45 20.42 5.36
CA GLU A 87 6.41 20.90 6.35
C GLU A 87 7.71 20.08 6.33
N ILE A 88 7.61 18.75 6.25
CA ILE A 88 8.79 17.87 6.20
C ILE A 88 9.59 18.13 4.93
N ARG A 89 8.91 18.29 3.78
CA ARG A 89 9.55 18.64 2.50
C ARG A 89 10.31 19.97 2.60
N ASP A 90 9.72 20.99 3.21
CA ASP A 90 10.27 22.35 3.20
C ASP A 90 11.36 22.54 4.28
N LYS A 91 11.23 21.87 5.44
CA LYS A 91 12.14 22.05 6.59
C LYS A 91 13.14 20.90 6.76
N GLY A 92 12.98 19.82 6.00
CA GLY A 92 13.73 18.57 6.17
C GLY A 92 13.35 17.81 7.45
N TYR A 93 13.94 16.63 7.60
CA TYR A 93 13.76 15.80 8.78
C TYR A 93 14.45 16.39 10.02
N LYS A 94 13.71 16.58 11.10
CA LYS A 94 14.22 16.97 12.42
C LYS A 94 14.26 15.80 13.39
N SER A 95 13.55 14.72 13.09
CA SER A 95 13.51 13.51 13.91
C SER A 95 13.31 12.24 13.06
N LEU A 96 13.57 11.08 13.65
CA LEU A 96 13.21 9.79 13.05
C LEU A 96 11.70 9.68 12.81
N GLN A 97 10.89 10.26 13.71
CA GLN A 97 9.44 10.27 13.55
C GLN A 97 9.01 11.07 12.31
N ASP A 98 9.77 12.09 11.88
CA ASP A 98 9.49 12.81 10.63
C ASP A 98 9.68 11.91 9.41
N GLN A 99 10.73 11.09 9.41
CA GLN A 99 10.96 10.14 8.33
C GLN A 99 9.86 9.09 8.27
N ILE A 100 9.46 8.56 9.43
CA ILE A 100 8.38 7.56 9.53
C ILE A 100 7.05 8.16 9.07
N ASP A 101 6.66 9.32 9.60
CA ASP A 101 5.38 9.95 9.27
C ASP A 101 5.32 10.37 7.78
N GLU A 102 6.44 10.82 7.18
CA GLU A 102 6.47 11.08 5.75
C GLU A 102 6.28 9.80 4.93
N MET A 103 7.06 8.76 5.24
CA MET A 103 7.01 7.49 4.53
C MET A 103 5.61 6.86 4.60
N ASP A 104 5.06 6.72 5.81
CA ASP A 104 3.75 6.12 6.04
C ASP A 104 2.62 6.99 5.48
N GLY A 105 2.72 8.32 5.65
CA GLY A 105 1.75 9.27 5.12
C GLY A 105 1.65 9.23 3.59
N ARG A 106 2.79 9.26 2.90
CA ARG A 106 2.84 9.16 1.43
C ARG A 106 2.29 7.83 0.95
N PHE A 107 2.75 6.73 1.56
CA PHE A 107 2.30 5.39 1.19
C PHE A 107 0.78 5.23 1.39
N ALA A 108 0.25 5.68 2.52
CA ALA A 108 -1.19 5.63 2.81
C ALA A 108 -2.02 6.41 1.78
N LEU A 109 -1.62 7.64 1.46
CA LEU A 109 -2.31 8.46 0.45
C LEU A 109 -2.31 7.80 -0.92
N ASP A 110 -1.19 7.22 -1.33
CA ASP A 110 -1.05 6.59 -2.63
C ASP A 110 -1.82 5.27 -2.74
N VAL A 111 -1.89 4.50 -1.65
CA VAL A 111 -2.76 3.31 -1.58
C VAL A 111 -4.24 3.71 -1.64
N LEU A 112 -4.67 4.76 -0.95
CA LEU A 112 -6.05 5.24 -1.01
C LEU A 112 -6.46 5.69 -2.42
N LYS A 113 -5.57 6.43 -3.11
CA LYS A 113 -5.77 6.78 -4.53
C LYS A 113 -5.86 5.54 -5.42
N ALA A 114 -5.05 4.50 -5.14
CA ALA A 114 -5.08 3.26 -5.91
C ALA A 114 -6.41 2.51 -5.71
N TYR A 115 -6.95 2.47 -4.50
CA TYR A 115 -8.30 1.94 -4.23
C TYR A 115 -9.40 2.72 -4.97
N GLU A 116 -9.37 4.05 -4.91
CA GLU A 116 -10.33 4.89 -5.62
C GLU A 116 -10.29 4.64 -7.14
N LYS A 117 -9.10 4.59 -7.73
CA LYS A 117 -8.90 4.30 -9.15
C LYS A 117 -9.41 2.92 -9.53
N ARG A 118 -9.29 1.93 -8.64
CA ARG A 118 -9.79 0.56 -8.86
C ARG A 118 -11.31 0.54 -8.89
N ARG A 119 -11.97 1.21 -7.95
CA ARG A 119 -13.44 1.33 -7.87
C ARG A 119 -14.01 2.03 -9.11
N LYS A 120 -13.45 3.17 -9.53
CA LYS A 120 -13.91 3.89 -10.75
C LYS A 120 -13.82 3.00 -12.00
N LYS A 121 -12.74 2.23 -12.14
CA LYS A 121 -12.57 1.27 -13.24
C LYS A 121 -13.55 0.09 -13.21
N GLU A 122 -14.12 -0.22 -12.05
CA GLU A 122 -15.15 -1.26 -11.92
C GLU A 122 -16.53 -0.69 -12.25
N GLU A 123 -16.81 0.55 -11.84
CA GLU A 123 -18.03 1.29 -12.18
C GLU A 123 -18.15 1.57 -13.70
N GLU A 124 -17.05 1.95 -14.36
CA GLU A 124 -17.03 2.17 -15.83
C GLU A 124 -17.25 0.89 -16.66
N LYS A 125 -17.22 -0.30 -16.02
CA LYS A 125 -17.43 -1.60 -16.68
C LYS A 125 -18.83 -2.16 -16.50
N ASN A 126 -19.59 -1.62 -15.54
CA ASN A 126 -20.96 -2.01 -15.23
C ASN A 126 -21.95 -1.10 -15.94
#